data_AF-A0A8T9FX09-F1
#
_entry.id   AF-A0A8T9FX09-F1
#
_cell.length_a   1.000
_cell.length_b   1.000
_cell.length_c   1.000
_cell.angle_alpha   90.00
_cell.angle_beta   90.00
_cell.angle_gamma   90.00
#
_symmetry.space_group_name_H-M   'P 1'
#
loop_
_entity.id
_entity.type
_entity.pdbx_description
1 polymer ?
#
loop_
_entity_poly.entity_id
_entity_poly.type
_entity_poly.pdbx_seq_one_letter_code
_entity_poly.pdbx_strand_id
1 'polypeptide(L)'
;MTTDDLPVWRTKKYADLTLAGVSGDGAFSGYASLFGEVDLGKDAIAPGAFVQSLTRRGASGVRMLFQHDPAEPIGRWRTIREDERGLYVEGVLSPGVARAREVLNLMKSGALDGLSIGFQTVRSRTDRSSGVRRILEADLWEISIVTFPMLPSARVSNVKNARWFRDKETELVRTMRRAARMMMQR
;
A
#
# COMPACT_ATOMS: atom_id res chain seq x y z
N MET A 1 -51.13 29.52 -9.14
CA MET A 1 -50.44 29.19 -10.40
C MET A 1 -48.97 29.50 -10.20
N THR A 2 -48.07 28.66 -10.69
CA THR A 2 -46.68 28.52 -10.22
C THR A 2 -45.67 29.38 -10.95
N THR A 3 -44.60 29.77 -10.25
CA THR A 3 -43.24 29.80 -10.79
C THR A 3 -42.30 29.25 -9.71
N ASP A 4 -41.83 28.03 -9.96
CA ASP A 4 -40.82 27.32 -9.16
C ASP A 4 -39.40 27.80 -9.49
N ASP A 5 -38.42 27.23 -8.77
CA ASP A 5 -37.01 27.10 -9.17
C ASP A 5 -36.16 28.35 -9.48
N LEU A 6 -35.23 28.65 -8.56
CA LEU A 6 -33.79 28.48 -8.81
C LEU A 6 -33.01 28.37 -7.47
N PRO A 7 -32.10 27.40 -7.28
CA PRO A 7 -31.35 27.24 -6.04
C PRO A 7 -30.14 28.19 -5.93
N VAL A 8 -29.91 28.69 -4.72
CA VAL A 8 -28.82 29.63 -4.40
C VAL A 8 -27.46 28.91 -4.41
N TRP A 9 -26.70 29.02 -5.50
CA TRP A 9 -25.34 28.51 -5.57
C TRP A 9 -24.41 29.38 -4.70
N ARG A 10 -24.02 28.85 -3.55
CA ARG A 10 -23.09 29.52 -2.63
C ARG A 10 -21.67 29.44 -3.19
N THR A 11 -21.17 30.53 -3.77
CA THR A 11 -19.79 30.65 -4.26
C THR A 11 -18.79 30.36 -3.13
N LYS A 12 -18.23 29.15 -3.11
CA LYS A 12 -17.02 28.88 -2.33
C LYS A 12 -15.82 29.19 -3.20
N LYS A 13 -15.04 30.20 -2.78
CA LYS A 13 -13.65 30.37 -3.23
C LYS A 13 -12.93 29.02 -3.15
N TYR A 14 -12.46 28.51 -4.28
CA TYR A 14 -11.34 27.60 -4.27
C TYR A 14 -10.14 28.43 -3.84
N ALA A 15 -9.73 28.29 -2.58
CA ALA A 15 -8.52 28.93 -2.10
C ALA A 15 -7.32 28.23 -2.76
N ASP A 16 -6.36 29.02 -3.24
CA ASP A 16 -5.17 28.54 -3.94
C ASP A 16 -4.42 27.50 -3.10
N LEU A 17 -4.42 26.25 -3.58
CA LEU A 17 -3.66 25.14 -3.01
C LEU A 17 -2.20 25.20 -3.47
N THR A 18 -1.54 26.32 -3.20
CA THR A 18 -0.11 26.48 -3.42
C THR A 18 0.66 25.73 -2.33
N LEU A 19 1.19 24.57 -2.68
CA LEU A 19 1.94 23.70 -1.76
C LEU A 19 3.31 24.33 -1.41
N ALA A 20 3.47 24.83 -0.18
CA ALA A 20 4.70 25.48 0.26
C ALA A 20 5.48 24.64 1.30
N GLY A 21 6.78 24.42 1.06
CA GLY A 21 7.76 23.92 2.04
C GLY A 21 8.12 22.44 1.90
N VAL A 22 9.41 22.14 1.65
CA VAL A 22 9.90 20.80 1.29
C VAL A 22 11.08 20.34 2.15
N SER A 23 11.04 19.06 2.52
CA SER A 23 12.18 18.18 2.83
C SER A 23 11.88 16.74 2.37
N GLY A 24 12.80 15.78 2.34
CA GLY A 24 14.27 15.92 2.38
C GLY A 24 14.99 14.57 2.25
N ASP A 25 14.39 13.49 2.77
CA ASP A 25 15.10 12.27 3.16
C ASP A 25 14.45 10.93 2.71
N GLY A 26 13.21 10.94 2.22
CA GLY A 26 12.60 9.79 1.53
C GLY A 26 12.14 8.63 2.43
N ALA A 27 11.91 8.86 3.72
CA ALA A 27 11.46 7.82 4.66
C ALA A 27 9.93 7.61 4.68
N PHE A 28 9.49 6.35 4.74
CA PHE A 28 8.06 5.99 4.77
C PHE A 28 7.79 4.68 5.52
N SER A 29 6.52 4.41 5.79
CA SER A 29 6.05 3.22 6.51
C SER A 29 4.63 2.81 6.12
N GLY A 30 4.30 1.53 6.27
CA GLY A 30 3.00 0.98 5.88
C GLY A 30 2.81 -0.48 6.27
N TYR A 31 1.72 -1.07 5.81
CA TYR A 31 1.48 -2.51 5.87
C TYR A 31 1.55 -3.09 4.47
N ALA A 32 2.49 -4.01 4.24
CA ALA A 32 2.71 -4.68 2.96
C ALA A 32 1.79 -5.90 2.77
N SER A 33 1.26 -6.44 3.88
CA SER A 33 0.24 -7.48 3.91
C SER A 33 -0.60 -7.32 5.17
N LEU A 34 -1.88 -7.69 5.14
CA LEU A 34 -2.77 -7.74 6.30
C LEU A 34 -3.22 -9.20 6.47
N PHE A 35 -3.05 -9.74 7.66
CA PHE A 35 -3.21 -11.18 7.87
C PHE A 35 -4.67 -11.62 7.81
N GLY A 36 -4.92 -12.74 7.12
CA GLY A 36 -6.26 -13.28 6.91
C GLY A 36 -7.12 -12.54 5.88
N GLU A 37 -6.74 -11.34 5.44
CA GLU A 37 -7.40 -10.68 4.30
C GLU A 37 -7.09 -11.44 3.00
N VAL A 38 -8.11 -11.60 2.15
CA VAL A 38 -7.99 -12.29 0.85
C VAL A 38 -7.65 -11.26 -0.22
N ASP A 39 -6.58 -11.52 -0.97
CA ASP A 39 -6.13 -10.69 -2.08
C ASP A 39 -6.86 -11.00 -3.40
N LEU A 40 -6.58 -10.22 -4.44
CA LEU A 40 -7.18 -10.38 -5.77
C LEU A 40 -6.77 -11.70 -6.47
N GLY A 41 -5.68 -12.35 -6.03
CA GLY A 41 -5.25 -13.67 -6.47
C GLY A 41 -5.88 -14.85 -5.71
N LYS A 42 -6.76 -14.56 -4.73
CA LYS A 42 -7.33 -15.50 -3.76
C LYS A 42 -6.33 -16.09 -2.76
N ASP A 43 -5.20 -15.42 -2.53
CA ASP A 43 -4.29 -15.74 -1.43
C ASP A 43 -4.70 -15.01 -0.15
N ALA A 44 -4.45 -15.66 1.00
CA ALA A 44 -4.55 -15.04 2.31
C ALA A 44 -3.34 -15.42 3.15
N ILE A 45 -2.55 -14.43 3.57
CA ILE A 45 -1.35 -14.67 4.40
C ILE A 45 -1.76 -14.93 5.85
N ALA A 46 -1.26 -16.01 6.45
CA ALA A 46 -1.45 -16.29 7.88
C ALA A 46 -0.40 -15.56 8.74
N PRO A 47 -0.73 -15.21 10.01
CA PRO A 47 0.28 -14.79 10.98
C PRO A 47 1.37 -15.86 11.13
N GLY A 48 2.62 -15.45 11.28
CA GLY A 48 3.79 -16.33 11.35
C GLY A 48 4.41 -16.69 10.00
N ALA A 49 3.76 -16.39 8.88
CA ALA A 49 4.16 -16.89 7.57
C ALA A 49 5.54 -16.41 7.09
N PHE A 50 6.01 -15.23 7.51
CA PHE A 50 7.31 -14.68 7.11
C PHE A 50 8.41 -14.86 8.16
N VAL A 51 8.09 -15.32 9.38
CA VAL A 51 9.04 -15.43 10.52
C VAL A 51 10.32 -16.16 10.12
N GLN A 52 10.21 -17.31 9.44
CA GLN A 52 11.38 -18.09 9.03
C GLN A 52 12.22 -17.39 7.93
N SER A 53 11.59 -16.63 7.04
CA SER A 53 12.31 -15.85 6.04
C SER A 53 13.05 -14.67 6.69
N LEU A 54 12.35 -13.88 7.50
CA LEU A 54 12.90 -12.71 8.18
C LEU A 54 14.03 -13.08 9.15
N THR A 55 13.91 -14.21 9.86
CA THR A 55 14.99 -14.74 10.72
C THR A 55 16.25 -15.09 9.93
N ARG A 56 16.10 -15.65 8.71
CA ARG A 56 17.23 -16.04 7.84
C ARG A 56 17.90 -14.85 7.15
N ARG A 57 17.13 -13.90 6.61
CA ARG A 57 17.66 -12.84 5.72
C ARG A 57 17.70 -11.43 6.32
N GLY A 58 16.98 -11.19 7.42
CA GLY A 58 16.80 -9.86 8.00
C GLY A 58 16.06 -8.87 7.08
N ALA A 59 15.78 -7.66 7.58
CA ALA A 59 15.11 -6.63 6.78
C ALA A 59 15.94 -6.21 5.54
N SER A 60 17.27 -6.19 5.65
CA SER A 60 18.20 -5.84 4.56
C SER A 60 18.28 -6.90 3.46
N GLY A 61 17.88 -8.14 3.73
CA GLY A 61 17.82 -9.22 2.73
C GLY A 61 16.55 -9.21 1.88
N VAL A 62 15.57 -8.37 2.21
CA VAL A 62 14.35 -8.14 1.42
C VAL A 62 14.56 -6.91 0.54
N ARG A 63 14.26 -7.01 -0.76
CA ARG A 63 14.45 -5.89 -1.70
C ARG A 63 13.29 -4.89 -1.65
N MET A 64 13.60 -3.63 -1.95
CA MET A 64 12.61 -2.56 -2.18
C MET A 64 12.64 -2.20 -3.65
N LEU A 65 11.65 -2.68 -4.40
CA LEU A 65 11.56 -2.50 -5.85
C LEU A 65 10.43 -1.54 -6.23
N PHE A 66 10.40 -1.11 -7.49
CA PHE A 66 9.23 -0.49 -8.10
C PHE A 66 8.53 -1.52 -8.99
N GLN A 67 7.20 -1.67 -8.86
CA GLN A 67 6.37 -2.50 -9.76
C GLN A 67 6.86 -3.95 -9.97
N HIS A 68 7.50 -4.57 -8.96
CA HIS A 68 8.12 -5.89 -9.03
C HIS A 68 9.30 -6.03 -10.01
N ASP A 69 9.84 -4.93 -10.55
CA ASP A 69 10.97 -4.98 -11.49
C ASP A 69 12.30 -5.14 -10.74
N PRO A 70 13.03 -6.27 -10.91
CA PRO A 70 14.34 -6.47 -10.28
C PRO A 70 15.43 -5.52 -10.80
N ALA A 71 15.22 -4.87 -11.95
CA ALA A 71 16.10 -3.82 -12.48
C ALA A 71 15.88 -2.45 -11.81
N GLU A 72 14.81 -2.28 -11.03
CA GLU A 72 14.48 -1.02 -10.34
C GLU A 72 14.50 -1.11 -8.80
N PRO A 73 15.65 -1.39 -8.16
CA PRO A 73 15.82 -1.24 -6.73
C PRO A 73 15.85 0.25 -6.34
N ILE A 74 14.86 0.70 -5.59
CA ILE A 74 14.62 2.12 -5.28
C ILE A 74 14.92 2.54 -3.85
N GLY A 75 15.31 1.61 -2.97
CA GLY A 75 15.62 1.95 -1.59
C GLY A 75 16.05 0.76 -0.74
N ARG A 76 15.90 0.89 0.58
CA ARG A 76 16.14 -0.20 1.54
C ARG A 76 15.09 -0.21 2.65
N TRP A 77 14.71 -1.41 3.08
CA TRP A 77 13.91 -1.59 4.29
C TRP A 77 14.81 -1.45 5.52
N ARG A 78 14.35 -0.67 6.50
CA ARG A 78 14.98 -0.51 7.82
C ARG A 78 14.37 -1.45 8.85
N THR A 79 13.06 -1.65 8.75
CA THR A 79 12.27 -2.51 9.63
C THR A 79 11.28 -3.29 8.79
N ILE A 80 11.22 -4.60 9.02
CA ILE A 80 10.14 -5.47 8.58
C ILE A 80 9.82 -6.34 9.79
N ARG A 81 8.56 -6.35 10.23
CA ARG A 81 8.10 -7.16 11.36
C ARG A 81 6.64 -7.57 11.16
N GLU A 82 6.28 -8.70 11.72
CA GLU A 82 4.88 -9.08 11.87
C GLU A 82 4.29 -8.44 13.14
N ASP A 83 2.98 -8.20 13.14
CA ASP A 83 2.17 -7.99 14.34
C ASP A 83 0.77 -8.61 14.16
N GLU A 84 -0.12 -8.40 15.13
CA GLU A 84 -1.50 -8.90 15.11
C GLU A 84 -2.29 -8.49 13.85
N ARG A 85 -1.91 -7.40 13.18
CA ARG A 85 -2.59 -6.92 11.97
C ARG A 85 -1.95 -7.45 10.69
N GLY A 86 -0.63 -7.53 10.61
CA GLY A 86 0.02 -7.85 9.34
C GLY A 86 1.54 -7.68 9.30
N LEU A 87 2.05 -7.57 8.07
CA LEU A 87 3.47 -7.31 7.81
C LEU A 87 3.71 -5.80 7.76
N TYR A 88 4.18 -5.25 8.89
CA TYR A 88 4.55 -3.84 9.02
C TYR A 88 5.95 -3.57 8.49
N VAL A 89 6.12 -2.46 7.77
CA VAL A 89 7.40 -2.05 7.16
C VAL A 89 7.73 -0.58 7.42
N GLU A 90 9.02 -0.31 7.65
CA GLU A 90 9.62 1.04 7.55
C GLU A 90 10.78 1.01 6.54
N GLY A 91 10.79 1.96 5.61
CA GLY A 91 11.74 2.02 4.49
C GLY A 91 12.29 3.42 4.24
N VAL A 92 13.36 3.49 3.46
CA VAL A 92 13.90 4.74 2.92
C VAL A 92 14.26 4.59 1.45
N LEU A 93 13.74 5.50 0.63
CA LEU A 93 14.06 5.62 -0.79
C LEU A 93 15.49 6.16 -0.97
N SER A 94 16.22 5.63 -1.96
CA SER A 94 17.61 6.00 -2.22
C SER A 94 17.70 7.28 -3.06
N PRO A 95 18.09 8.45 -2.52
CA PRO A 95 18.02 9.73 -3.24
C PRO A 95 18.94 9.81 -4.46
N GLY A 96 19.96 8.95 -4.55
CA GLY A 96 20.82 8.82 -5.75
C GLY A 96 20.12 8.18 -6.96
N VAL A 97 19.10 7.34 -6.74
CA VAL A 97 18.38 6.62 -7.80
C VAL A 97 17.30 7.52 -8.39
N ALA A 98 17.28 7.68 -9.72
CA ALA A 98 16.32 8.55 -10.40
C ALA A 98 14.86 8.13 -10.14
N ARG A 99 14.52 6.85 -10.38
CA ARG A 99 13.19 6.29 -10.09
C ARG A 99 12.75 6.51 -8.63
N ALA A 100 13.67 6.39 -7.67
CA ALA A 100 13.33 6.60 -6.26
C ALA A 100 12.89 8.04 -5.96
N ARG A 101 13.44 9.04 -6.68
CA ARG A 101 13.00 10.45 -6.59
C ARG A 101 11.63 10.65 -7.24
N GLU A 102 11.36 9.99 -8.38
CA GLU A 102 10.04 10.00 -9.02
C GLU A 102 8.97 9.38 -8.12
N VAL A 103 9.24 8.19 -7.58
CA VAL A 103 8.37 7.48 -6.63
C VAL A 103 8.11 8.34 -5.38
N LEU A 104 9.12 8.99 -4.81
CA LEU A 104 8.92 9.91 -3.68
C LEU A 104 7.97 11.07 -4.03
N ASN A 105 8.07 11.64 -5.24
CA ASN A 105 7.18 12.71 -5.67
C ASN A 105 5.74 12.22 -5.89
N LEU A 106 5.56 11.04 -6.47
CA LEU A 106 4.24 10.40 -6.64
C LEU A 106 3.60 10.00 -5.30
N MET A 107 4.40 9.57 -4.33
CA MET A 107 3.95 9.30 -2.96
C MET A 107 3.54 10.58 -2.23
N LYS A 108 4.30 11.67 -2.42
CA LYS A 108 3.99 12.99 -1.84
C LYS A 108 2.73 13.63 -2.43
N SER A 109 2.43 13.39 -3.71
CA SER A 109 1.19 13.87 -4.34
C SER A 109 -0.03 12.97 -4.08
N GLY A 110 0.16 11.82 -3.43
CA GLY A 110 -0.90 10.82 -3.22
C GLY A 110 -1.28 10.03 -4.49
N ALA A 111 -0.50 10.15 -5.57
CA ALA A 111 -0.71 9.41 -6.81
C ALA A 111 -0.23 7.94 -6.72
N LEU A 112 0.57 7.60 -5.71
CA LEU A 112 1.16 6.28 -5.53
C LEU A 112 1.30 5.94 -4.04
N ASP A 113 0.59 4.92 -3.56
CA ASP A 113 0.60 4.52 -2.15
C ASP A 113 0.59 2.99 -1.93
N GLY A 114 0.55 2.18 -3.00
CA GLY A 114 0.40 0.73 -2.92
C GLY A 114 1.68 0.03 -2.46
N LEU A 115 1.51 -0.99 -1.62
CA LEU A 115 2.58 -1.93 -1.26
C LEU A 115 2.17 -3.34 -1.68
N SER A 116 3.09 -4.08 -2.29
CA SER A 116 2.88 -5.49 -2.64
C SER A 116 4.07 -6.32 -2.18
N ILE A 117 3.82 -7.53 -1.72
CA ILE A 117 4.84 -8.52 -1.39
C ILE A 117 5.18 -9.39 -2.60
N GLY A 118 6.44 -9.80 -2.71
CA GLY A 118 6.92 -10.80 -3.65
C GLY A 118 7.67 -11.90 -2.90
N PHE A 119 7.17 -13.14 -3.00
CA PHE A 119 7.60 -14.26 -2.17
C PHE A 119 7.48 -15.59 -2.91
N GLN A 120 8.29 -16.57 -2.51
CA GLN A 120 8.05 -17.98 -2.88
C GLN A 120 7.17 -18.64 -1.80
N THR A 121 6.10 -19.34 -2.20
CA THR A 121 5.31 -20.15 -1.27
C THR A 121 6.12 -21.36 -0.81
N VAL A 122 6.34 -21.49 0.50
CA VAL A 122 6.99 -22.66 1.12
C VAL A 122 5.93 -23.66 1.58
N ARG A 123 4.85 -23.18 2.21
CA ARG A 123 3.74 -24.01 2.69
C ARG A 123 2.42 -23.26 2.62
N SER A 124 1.37 -23.94 2.15
CA SER A 124 0.02 -23.38 2.06
C SER A 124 -1.04 -24.45 2.27
N ARG A 125 -2.29 -24.01 2.47
CA ARG A 125 -3.49 -24.86 2.50
C ARG A 125 -4.62 -24.18 1.74
N THR A 126 -5.12 -24.83 0.70
CA THR A 126 -6.30 -24.36 -0.03
C THR A 126 -7.59 -24.83 0.66
N ASP A 127 -8.51 -23.90 0.87
CA ASP A 127 -9.88 -24.19 1.25
C ASP A 127 -10.66 -24.62 -0.01
N ARG A 128 -11.17 -25.86 -0.03
CA ARG A 128 -11.87 -26.43 -1.20
C ARG A 128 -13.23 -25.79 -1.46
N SER A 129 -13.85 -25.14 -0.47
CA SER A 129 -15.19 -24.56 -0.59
C SER A 129 -15.17 -23.15 -1.17
N SER A 130 -14.17 -22.34 -0.79
CA SER A 130 -13.99 -20.96 -1.26
C SER A 130 -12.95 -20.81 -2.37
N GLY A 131 -12.07 -21.80 -2.53
CA GLY A 131 -10.90 -21.73 -3.42
C GLY A 131 -9.78 -20.82 -2.91
N VAL A 132 -9.90 -20.28 -1.68
CA VAL A 132 -8.87 -19.41 -1.08
C VAL A 132 -7.66 -20.25 -0.67
N ARG A 133 -6.47 -19.83 -1.07
CA ARG A 133 -5.20 -20.45 -0.69
C ARG A 133 -4.59 -19.69 0.49
N ARG A 134 -4.66 -20.29 1.68
CA ARG A 134 -4.03 -19.73 2.88
C ARG A 134 -2.53 -20.03 2.86
N ILE A 135 -1.70 -19.01 2.79
CA ILE A 135 -0.24 -19.12 2.85
C ILE A 135 0.17 -19.23 4.32
N LEU A 136 0.79 -20.35 4.68
CA LEU A 136 1.21 -20.69 6.04
C LEU A 136 2.70 -20.43 6.27
N GLU A 137 3.49 -20.43 5.19
CA GLU A 137 4.91 -20.13 5.21
C GLU A 137 5.34 -19.61 3.84
N ALA A 138 6.04 -18.47 3.84
CA ALA A 138 6.44 -17.73 2.65
C ALA A 138 7.90 -17.28 2.77
N ASP A 139 8.69 -17.57 1.73
CA ASP A 139 10.02 -17.00 1.60
C ASP A 139 9.93 -15.62 0.95
N LEU A 140 9.81 -14.59 1.78
CA LEU A 140 9.74 -13.19 1.35
C LEU A 140 11.04 -12.74 0.68
N TRP A 141 10.97 -12.29 -0.57
CA TRP A 141 12.13 -11.85 -1.35
C TRP A 141 12.18 -10.33 -1.52
N GLU A 142 11.03 -9.73 -1.77
CA GLU A 142 10.89 -8.30 -2.01
C GLU A 142 9.58 -7.75 -1.46
N ILE A 143 9.54 -6.43 -1.35
CA ILE A 143 8.31 -5.66 -1.17
C ILE A 143 8.42 -4.45 -2.10
N SER A 144 7.48 -4.33 -3.02
CA SER A 144 7.43 -3.28 -4.03
C SER A 144 6.53 -2.12 -3.60
N ILE A 145 6.92 -0.89 -4.00
CA ILE A 145 5.96 0.19 -4.16
C ILE A 145 5.30 -0.01 -5.54
N VAL A 146 3.96 -0.06 -5.57
CA VAL A 146 3.18 -0.40 -6.77
C VAL A 146 1.97 0.51 -6.96
N THR A 147 1.49 0.65 -8.19
CA THR A 147 0.22 1.38 -8.46
C THR A 147 -0.99 0.58 -7.94
N PHE A 148 -1.03 -0.72 -8.25
CA PHE A 148 -2.15 -1.59 -7.93
C PHE A 148 -1.66 -2.85 -7.21
N PRO A 149 -1.71 -2.89 -5.87
CA PRO A 149 -1.32 -4.07 -5.11
C PRO A 149 -2.39 -5.17 -5.22
N MET A 150 -1.96 -6.43 -5.22
CA MET A 150 -2.87 -7.58 -5.17
C MET A 150 -3.78 -7.55 -3.94
N LEU A 151 -3.29 -7.04 -2.81
CA LEU A 151 -4.10 -6.76 -1.63
C LEU A 151 -4.44 -5.25 -1.58
N PRO A 152 -5.68 -4.82 -1.90
CA PRO A 152 -6.00 -3.39 -2.04
C PRO A 152 -5.84 -2.54 -0.77
N SER A 153 -5.80 -3.18 0.40
CA SER A 153 -5.59 -2.58 1.73
C SER A 153 -4.10 -2.44 2.11
N ALA A 154 -3.18 -3.07 1.38
CA ALA A 154 -1.73 -2.94 1.58
C ALA A 154 -1.24 -1.59 1.05
N ARG A 155 -0.97 -0.67 1.97
CA ARG A 155 -0.72 0.75 1.67
C ARG A 155 0.40 1.33 2.54
N VAL A 156 1.12 2.29 1.96
CA VAL A 156 1.89 3.29 2.70
C VAL A 156 0.91 4.09 3.57
N SER A 157 1.04 3.99 4.89
CA SER A 157 0.17 4.68 5.84
C SER A 157 0.75 5.99 6.35
N ASN A 158 2.05 6.18 6.23
CA ASN A 158 2.74 7.39 6.66
C ASN A 158 4.06 7.57 5.89
N VAL A 159 4.19 8.67 5.16
CA VAL A 159 5.47 9.20 4.69
C VAL A 159 5.92 10.19 5.75
N LYS A 160 6.92 9.85 6.58
CA LYS A 160 7.33 10.73 7.69
C LYS A 160 7.89 12.04 7.08
N ASN A 161 7.42 13.20 7.59
CA ASN A 161 7.36 14.54 6.96
C ASN A 161 6.06 14.93 6.21
N ALA A 162 5.08 14.05 6.10
CA ALA A 162 3.69 14.48 5.91
C ALA A 162 3.13 15.01 7.24
N ARG A 163 2.83 16.32 7.32
CA ARG A 163 1.97 16.84 8.40
C ARG A 163 0.52 16.40 8.13
N TRP A 164 0.21 15.24 8.68
CA TRP A 164 -1.11 14.77 9.14
C TRP A 164 -2.38 15.22 8.40
N PHE A 165 -3.11 14.23 7.91
CA PHE A 165 -4.49 14.06 8.35
C PHE A 165 -4.73 12.59 8.73
N ARG A 166 -5.12 12.33 9.99
CA ARG A 166 -6.05 11.23 10.26
C ARG A 166 -7.45 11.70 9.93
N ASP A 167 -8.25 10.74 9.48
CA ASP A 167 -9.70 10.66 9.70
C ASP A 167 -10.53 11.90 9.33
N LYS A 168 -10.86 11.98 8.03
CA LYS A 168 -12.25 11.69 7.64
C LYS A 168 -12.27 10.77 6.42
N GLU A 169 -12.68 9.53 6.61
CA GLU A 169 -13.10 8.68 5.49
C GLU A 169 -14.37 9.31 4.89
N THR A 170 -14.24 9.99 3.76
CA THR A 170 -15.39 10.58 3.08
C THR A 170 -16.27 9.48 2.48
N GLU A 171 -17.57 9.74 2.46
CA GLU A 171 -18.59 8.85 1.89
C GLU A 171 -18.29 8.47 0.43
N LEU A 172 -17.61 9.35 -0.30
CA LEU A 172 -17.06 9.10 -1.64
C LEU A 172 -16.05 7.93 -1.66
N VAL A 173 -15.10 7.87 -0.71
CA VAL A 173 -14.10 6.78 -0.63
C VAL A 173 -14.77 5.45 -0.29
N ARG A 174 -15.78 5.45 0.60
CA ARG A 174 -16.61 4.27 0.89
C ARG A 174 -17.36 3.79 -0.36
N THR A 175 -17.93 4.73 -1.12
CA THR A 175 -18.68 4.47 -2.35
C THR A 175 -17.77 3.93 -3.45
N MET A 176 -16.60 4.51 -3.68
CA MET A 176 -15.60 4.02 -4.64
C MET A 176 -15.10 2.61 -4.28
N ARG A 177 -14.84 2.34 -2.99
CA ARG A 177 -14.49 0.98 -2.50
C ARG A 177 -15.64 -0.03 -2.62
N ARG A 178 -16.90 0.40 -2.67
CA ARG A 178 -18.04 -0.49 -3.01
C ARG A 178 -18.12 -0.71 -4.52
N ALA A 179 -18.03 0.35 -5.32
CA ALA A 179 -18.08 0.28 -6.78
C ALA A 179 -16.98 -0.64 -7.35
N ALA A 180 -15.73 -0.50 -6.91
CA ALA A 180 -14.63 -1.35 -7.34
C ALA A 180 -14.87 -2.84 -7.05
N ARG A 181 -15.48 -3.17 -5.89
CA ARG A 181 -15.85 -4.56 -5.54
C ARG A 181 -17.00 -5.11 -6.39
N MET A 182 -17.95 -4.27 -6.80
CA MET A 182 -19.07 -4.67 -7.67
C MET A 182 -18.64 -4.84 -9.14
N MET A 183 -17.67 -4.05 -9.61
CA MET A 183 -17.16 -4.14 -10.99
C MET A 183 -16.32 -5.41 -11.25
N MET A 184 -15.76 -6.04 -10.22
CA MET A 184 -14.96 -7.27 -10.32
C MET A 184 -15.78 -8.56 -10.06
N GLN A 185 -17.12 -8.49 -10.07
CA GLN A 185 -18.03 -9.63 -9.88
C GLN A 185 -18.90 -9.90 -11.13
N ARG A 186 -18.37 -9.60 -12.32
CA ARG A 186 -18.95 -9.95 -13.63
C ARG A 186 -17.99 -10.86 -14.40
#